data_AF-A0A5D3WEC2-F1
#
_entry.id   AF-A0A5D3WEC2-F1
#
_cell.length_a   1.000
_cell.length_b   1.000
_cell.length_c   1.000
_cell.angle_alpha   90.00
_cell.angle_beta   90.00
_cell.angle_gamma   90.00
#
_symmetry.space_group_name_H-M   'P 1'
#
loop_
_entity.id
_entity.type
_entity.pdbx_description
1 polymer ?
#
loop_
_entity_poly.entity_id
_entity_poly.type
_entity_poly.pdbx_seq_one_letter_code
_entity_poly.pdbx_strand_id
1 'polypeptide(L)'
;MNWSAIYNLRHIVMTKTMTVDFFKPVYVGEELGVEGRVIEQAGKREVIMEGQIYKNDDILCVQARGTFAMFTAKAVKKMNIMPPEVLEGFGGLLEL
;
A
#
# COMPACT_ATOMS: atom_id res chain seq x y z
N MET A 1 2.93 0.41 1.61
CA MET A 1 2.24 0.24 0.31
C MET A 1 0.76 0.66 0.32
N ASN A 2 -0.09 0.25 1.29
CA ASN A 2 -1.51 0.67 1.29
C ASN A 2 -1.71 2.19 1.20
N TRP A 3 -0.95 2.96 1.99
CA TRP A 3 -0.94 4.43 1.90
C TRP A 3 -0.59 4.97 0.52
N SER A 4 0.34 4.32 -0.19
CA SER A 4 0.71 4.70 -1.56
C SER A 4 -0.48 4.54 -2.52
N ALA A 5 -1.30 3.49 -2.36
CA ALA A 5 -2.51 3.34 -3.17
C ALA A 5 -3.58 4.39 -2.82
N ILE A 6 -3.87 4.59 -1.53
CA ILE A 6 -4.90 5.54 -1.09
C ILE A 6 -4.54 6.97 -1.52
N TYR A 7 -3.28 7.37 -1.32
CA TYR A 7 -2.82 8.72 -1.63
C TYR A 7 -2.73 8.97 -3.14
N ASN A 8 -2.10 8.07 -3.90
CA ASN A 8 -1.84 8.30 -5.33
C ASN A 8 -3.05 7.94 -6.21
N LEU A 9 -3.80 6.90 -5.85
CA LEU A 9 -4.85 6.34 -6.69
C LEU A 9 -6.25 6.64 -6.17
N ARG A 10 -6.43 7.11 -4.92
CA ARG A 10 -7.76 7.31 -4.31
C ARG A 10 -8.56 6.01 -4.19
N HIS A 11 -7.86 4.88 -4.10
CA HIS A 11 -8.46 3.54 -4.01
C HIS A 11 -8.02 2.83 -2.74
N ILE A 12 -8.92 2.03 -2.19
CA ILE A 12 -8.61 1.04 -1.15
C ILE A 12 -8.07 -0.19 -1.86
N VAL A 13 -7.02 -0.79 -1.30
CA VAL A 13 -6.38 -1.95 -1.90
C VAL A 13 -6.44 -3.17 -0.99
N MET A 14 -6.63 -4.34 -1.60
CA MET A 14 -6.55 -5.63 -0.93
C MET A 14 -5.44 -6.45 -1.58
N THR A 15 -4.50 -6.93 -0.77
CA THR A 15 -3.38 -7.75 -1.25
C THR A 15 -3.90 -9.04 -1.87
N LYS A 16 -3.52 -9.32 -3.12
CA LYS A 16 -3.74 -10.63 -3.75
C LYS A 16 -2.50 -11.51 -3.60
N THR A 17 -1.35 -10.94 -3.93
CA THR A 17 -0.04 -11.60 -3.85
C THR A 17 1.01 -10.58 -3.42
N MET A 18 2.03 -11.05 -2.73
CA MET A 18 3.17 -10.23 -2.35
C MET A 18 4.41 -11.11 -2.23
N THR A 19 5.52 -10.63 -2.80
CA THR A 19 6.85 -11.20 -2.67
C THR A 19 7.72 -10.18 -1.96
N VAL A 20 8.57 -10.65 -1.04
CA VAL A 20 9.45 -9.80 -0.25
C VAL A 20 10.85 -10.39 -0.27
N ASP A 21 11.80 -9.57 -0.71
CA ASP A 21 13.22 -9.88 -0.74
C ASP A 21 13.92 -9.14 0.42
N PHE A 22 14.61 -9.90 1.27
CA PHE A 22 15.36 -9.38 2.41
C PHE A 22 16.85 -9.40 2.08
N PHE A 23 17.44 -8.22 1.91
CA PHE A 23 18.85 -8.07 1.54
C PHE A 23 19.76 -7.93 2.77
N LYS A 24 19.28 -7.24 3.82
CA LYS A 24 20.06 -6.98 5.04
C LYS A 24 19.17 -7.06 6.28
N PRO A 25 19.70 -7.55 7.42
CA PRO A 25 18.96 -7.55 8.67
C PRO A 25 18.76 -6.12 9.19
N VAL A 26 17.66 -5.93 9.91
CA VAL A 26 17.30 -4.71 10.62
C VAL A 26 17.08 -5.06 12.08
N TYR A 27 17.63 -4.25 12.99
CA TYR A 27 17.56 -4.50 14.43
C TYR A 27 16.46 -3.68 15.09
N VAL A 28 15.94 -4.18 16.21
CA VAL A 28 14.94 -3.48 17.01
C VAL A 28 15.52 -2.15 17.50
N GLY A 29 14.75 -1.07 17.33
CA GLY A 29 15.15 0.29 17.72
C GLY A 29 15.93 1.04 16.65
N GLU A 30 16.25 0.44 15.50
CA GLU A 30 16.80 1.18 14.36
C GLU A 30 15.70 2.05 13.72
N GLU A 31 16.07 3.28 13.36
CA GLU A 31 15.24 4.16 12.54
C GLU A 31 15.29 3.71 11.08
N LEU A 32 14.13 3.71 10.42
CA LEU A 32 13.97 3.19 9.07
C LEU A 32 13.20 4.17 8.19
N GLY A 33 13.70 4.37 6.99
CA GLY A 33 12.97 4.98 5.89
C GLY A 33 12.08 3.94 5.21
N VAL A 34 10.84 4.31 4.89
CA VAL A 34 9.92 3.44 4.14
C VAL A 34 9.37 4.21 2.97
N GLU A 35 9.52 3.65 1.78
CA GLU A 35 8.94 4.18 0.56
C GLU A 35 7.93 3.20 -0.02
N GLY A 36 6.93 3.72 -0.72
CA GLY A 36 6.02 2.90 -1.50
C GLY A 36 5.63 3.59 -2.80
N ARG A 37 5.72 2.85 -3.91
CA ARG A 37 5.58 3.36 -5.27
C ARG A 37 4.54 2.54 -6.03
N VAL A 38 3.71 3.22 -6.82
CA VAL A 38 2.87 2.55 -7.82
C VAL A 38 3.74 2.25 -9.02
N ILE A 39 3.88 0.97 -9.37
CA ILE A 39 4.70 0.57 -10.51
C ILE A 39 3.86 0.51 -11.77
N GLU A 40 2.69 -0.12 -11.69
CA GLU A 40 1.82 -0.33 -12.84
C GLU A 40 0.38 -0.49 -12.40
N GLN A 41 -0.54 0.15 -13.13
CA GLN A 41 -1.97 -0.14 -12.98
C GLN A 41 -2.36 -1.23 -13.99
N ALA A 42 -2.46 -2.47 -13.51
CA ALA A 42 -2.80 -3.65 -14.32
C ALA A 42 -4.31 -3.67 -14.61
N GLY A 43 -4.77 -2.74 -15.46
CA GLY A 43 -6.17 -2.55 -15.81
C GLY A 43 -6.97 -1.81 -14.72
N LYS A 44 -8.30 -1.94 -14.75
CA LYS A 44 -9.19 -1.13 -13.88
C LYS A 44 -9.30 -1.63 -12.44
N ARG A 45 -8.91 -2.88 -12.17
CA ARG A 45 -9.17 -3.55 -10.89
C ARG A 45 -7.92 -3.99 -10.15
N GLU A 46 -6.75 -3.88 -10.77
CA GLU A 46 -5.50 -4.33 -10.16
C GLU A 46 -4.40 -3.29 -10.29
N VAL A 47 -3.52 -3.27 -9.29
CA VAL A 47 -2.32 -2.43 -9.27
C VAL A 47 -1.14 -3.25 -8.76
N ILE A 48 0.01 -3.07 -9.40
CA ILE A 48 1.29 -3.57 -8.94
C ILE A 48 1.99 -2.42 -8.21
N MET A 49 2.34 -2.66 -6.95
CA MET A 49 3.06 -1.69 -6.13
C MET A 49 4.35 -2.29 -5.60
N GLU A 50 5.28 -1.39 -5.30
CA GLU A 50 6.54 -1.70 -4.65
C GLU A 50 6.63 -0.98 -3.32
N GLY A 51 7.24 -1.63 -2.33
CA GLY A 51 7.61 -1.05 -1.06
C GLY A 51 9.09 -1.29 -0.80
N GLN A 52 9.80 -0.29 -0.30
CA GLN A 52 11.21 -0.39 0.02
C GLN A 52 11.46 0.10 1.44
N ILE A 53 12.38 -0.57 2.14
CA ILE A 53 12.82 -0.19 3.49
C ILE A 53 14.31 0.12 3.43
N TYR A 54 14.67 1.29 3.94
CA TYR A 54 16.02 1.81 4.00
C TYR A 54 16.47 2.00 5.45
N LYS A 55 17.75 1.76 5.70
CA LYS A 55 18.44 2.15 6.93
C LYS A 55 19.47 3.22 6.64
N ASN A 56 19.68 4.17 7.56
CA ASN A 56 20.63 5.28 7.43
C ASN A 56 20.43 6.03 6.11
N ASP A 57 19.17 6.26 5.74
CA ASP A 57 18.66 6.94 4.55
C ASP A 57 19.03 6.37 3.16
N ASP A 58 20.03 5.48 3.03
CA ASP A 58 20.48 5.00 1.71
C ASP A 58 20.67 3.47 1.61
N ILE A 59 20.67 2.74 2.72
CA ILE A 59 20.93 1.29 2.69
C ILE A 59 19.61 0.54 2.48
N LEU A 60 19.36 0.09 1.25
CA LEU A 60 18.23 -0.78 0.95
C LEU A 60 18.35 -2.11 1.71
N CYS A 61 17.40 -2.37 2.59
CA CYS A 61 17.35 -3.57 3.43
C CYS A 61 16.31 -4.57 2.92
N VAL A 62 15.16 -4.06 2.45
CA VAL A 62 14.02 -4.89 2.03
C VAL A 62 13.38 -4.27 0.80
N GLN A 63 13.00 -5.09 -0.15
CA GLN A 63 12.12 -4.72 -1.25
C GLN A 63 10.93 -5.68 -1.30
N ALA A 64 9.74 -5.14 -1.46
CA ALA A 64 8.52 -5.90 -1.61
C ALA A 64 7.82 -5.50 -2.90
N ARG A 65 7.36 -6.48 -3.68
CA ARG A 65 6.48 -6.24 -4.83
C ARG A 65 5.18 -7.02 -4.63
N GLY A 66 4.06 -6.34 -4.79
CA GLY A 66 2.75 -6.94 -4.58
C GLY A 66 1.76 -6.59 -5.68
N THR A 67 0.83 -7.50 -5.93
CA THR A 67 -0.36 -7.25 -6.75
C THR A 67 -1.56 -7.08 -5.83
N PHE A 68 -2.32 -6.02 -6.06
CA PHE A 68 -3.42 -5.64 -5.21
C PHE A 68 -4.70 -5.45 -6.03
N ALA A 69 -5.82 -5.93 -5.51
CA ALA A 69 -7.13 -5.58 -6.03
C ALA A 69 -7.49 -4.16 -5.55
N MET A 70 -7.96 -3.31 -6.46
CA MET A 70 -8.38 -1.94 -6.17
C MET A 70 -9.90 -1.85 -6.01
N PHE A 71 -10.34 -1.10 -5.02
CA PHE A 71 -11.74 -0.83 -4.72
C PHE A 71 -11.96 0.67 -4.51
N THR A 72 -13.07 1.19 -5.04
CA THR A 72 -13.55 2.52 -4.67
C THR A 72 -14.17 2.46 -3.27
N ALA A 73 -14.20 3.58 -2.55
CA ALA A 73 -14.81 3.61 -1.22
C ALA A 73 -16.29 3.20 -1.25
N LYS A 74 -17.03 3.61 -2.29
CA LYS A 74 -18.41 3.17 -2.55
C LYS A 74 -18.53 1.65 -2.65
N ALA A 75 -17.60 0.99 -3.35
CA ALA A 75 -17.60 -0.46 -3.48
C ALA A 75 -17.31 -1.14 -2.14
N VAL A 76 -16.31 -0.65 -1.39
CA VAL A 76 -15.97 -1.16 -0.05
C VAL A 76 -17.16 -1.03 0.91
N LYS A 77 -17.84 0.12 0.92
CA LYS A 77 -19.05 0.37 1.71
C LYS A 77 -20.18 -0.59 1.33
N LYS A 78 -20.46 -0.75 0.02
CA LYS A 78 -21.53 -1.63 -0.48
C LYS A 78 -21.29 -3.10 -0.11
N MET A 79 -20.03 -3.54 -0.10
CA MET A 79 -19.66 -4.91 0.23
C MET A 79 -19.45 -5.15 1.73
N ASN A 80 -19.60 -4.12 2.57
CA ASN A 80 -19.41 -4.19 4.01
C ASN A 80 -18.02 -4.75 4.42
N ILE A 81 -16.98 -4.43 3.65
CA ILE A 81 -15.60 -4.91 3.89
C ILE A 81 -14.95 -4.18 5.07
N MET A 82 -15.31 -2.91 5.28
CA MET A 82 -14.79 -2.08 6.37
C MET A 82 -15.93 -1.32 7.03
N PRO A 83 -15.84 -1.05 8.35
CA PRO A 83 -16.79 -0.19 9.04
C PRO A 83 -16.82 1.21 8.42
N PRO A 84 -17.99 1.86 8.29
CA PRO A 84 -18.12 3.21 7.73
C PRO A 84 -17.23 4.25 8.41
N GLU A 85 -17.03 4.14 9.73
CA GLU A 85 -16.24 5.06 10.54
C GLU A 85 -14.76 5.05 10.13
N VAL A 86 -14.26 3.88 9.69
CA VAL A 86 -12.89 3.75 9.19
C VAL A 86 -12.76 4.38 7.80
N LEU A 87 -13.80 4.25 6.96
CA LEU A 87 -13.83 4.87 5.64
C LEU A 87 -13.82 6.41 5.73
N GLU A 88 -14.58 6.95 6.67
CA GLU A 88 -14.63 8.39 6.96
C GLU A 88 -13.29 8.90 7.51
N GLY A 89 -12.56 8.06 8.25
CA GLY A 89 -11.23 8.36 8.79
C GLY A 89 -10.14 8.61 7.73
N PHE A 90 -10.35 8.19 6.48
CA PHE A 90 -9.43 8.52 5.37
C PHE A 90 -9.59 9.96 4.85
N GLY A 91 -10.56 10.72 5.38
CA GLY A 91 -10.81 12.12 5.01
C GLY A 91 -11.15 12.31 3.54
N GLY A 92 -10.87 13.50 3.00
CA GLY A 92 -11.09 13.84 1.57
C GLY A 92 -10.17 13.11 0.58
N LEU A 93 -9.38 12.13 1.02
CA LEU A 93 -8.53 11.33 0.15
C LEU A 93 -9.31 10.29 -0.65
N LEU A 94 -10.56 9.99 -0.27
CA LEU A 94 -11.42 9.04 -0.95
C LEU A 94 -12.73 9.72 -1.37
N GLU A 95 -13.24 9.40 -2.56
CA GLU A 95 -14.58 9.80 -2.98
C GLU A 95 -15.62 8.81 -2.43
N LEU A 96 -16.35 9.26 -1.40
CA LEU A 96 -17.40 8.48 -0.72
C LEU A 96 -18.72 8.41 -1.50
#